data_AF-A0A377KHY6-F1
#
_entry.id   AF-A0A377KHY6-F1
#
_cell.length_a   1.000
_cell.length_b   1.000
_cell.length_c   1.000
_cell.angle_alpha   90.00
_cell.angle_beta   90.00
_cell.angle_gamma   90.00
#
_symmetry.space_group_name_H-M   'P 1'
#
loop_
_entity.id
_entity.type
_entity.pdbx_description
1 polymer ?
#
loop_
_entity_poly.entity_id
_entity_poly.type
_entity_poly.pdbx_seq_one_letter_code
_entity_poly.pdbx_strand_id
1 'polypeptide(L)'
;MAKQNIVVVGAGYAGVSATKYLAKKLKKEDVTITLIDRHSYHTMMTELHEVAGGRVEPQAIQYDLQHLFARQKNVQLVTDTVIGIDKEQKIVKTKLGSYPFDQ
;
A
#
# COMPACT_ATOMS: atom_id res chain seq x y z
N MET A 1 12.45 -16.27 -15.25
CA MET A 1 11.63 -16.72 -14.10
C MET A 1 10.26 -16.08 -14.27
N ALA A 2 9.18 -16.69 -13.79
CA ALA A 2 7.86 -16.05 -13.85
C ALA A 2 7.84 -14.85 -12.89
N LYS A 3 7.27 -13.73 -13.36
CA LYS A 3 7.11 -12.51 -12.55
C LYS A 3 6.20 -12.77 -11.36
N GLN A 4 6.71 -12.56 -10.15
CA GLN A 4 5.95 -12.79 -8.91
C GLN A 4 5.18 -11.54 -8.50
N ASN A 5 3.91 -11.71 -8.10
CA ASN A 5 3.03 -10.61 -7.68
C ASN A 5 2.80 -10.68 -6.17
N ILE A 6 3.13 -9.61 -5.47
CA ILE A 6 2.86 -9.47 -4.03
C ILE A 6 1.81 -8.39 -3.85
N VAL A 7 0.70 -8.68 -3.17
CA VAL A 7 -0.33 -7.67 -2.89
C VAL A 7 -0.34 -7.32 -1.42
N VAL A 8 -0.09 -6.05 -1.11
CA VAL A 8 -0.18 -5.50 0.25
C VAL A 8 -1.48 -4.73 0.39
N VAL A 9 -2.34 -5.18 1.30
CA VAL A 9 -3.64 -4.54 1.58
C VAL A 9 -3.52 -3.59 2.77
N GLY A 10 -3.73 -2.30 2.51
CA GLY A 10 -3.69 -1.21 3.47
C GLY A 10 -2.32 -0.53 3.54
N ALA A 11 -2.30 0.80 3.46
CA ALA A 11 -1.13 1.66 3.57
C ALA A 11 -1.02 2.33 4.95
N GLY A 12 -1.40 1.60 6.01
CA GLY A 12 -1.07 1.95 7.40
C GLY A 12 0.41 1.69 7.71
N TYR A 13 0.80 1.73 8.99
CA TYR A 13 2.19 1.51 9.41
C TYR A 13 2.75 0.17 8.92
N ALA A 14 1.99 -0.91 9.10
CA ALA A 14 2.43 -2.25 8.70
C ALA A 14 2.63 -2.36 7.19
N GLY A 15 1.65 -1.93 6.39
CA GLY A 15 1.73 -2.05 4.93
C GLY A 15 2.81 -1.16 4.31
N VAL A 16 2.96 0.08 4.78
CA VAL A 16 4.04 0.97 4.31
C VAL A 16 5.41 0.41 4.69
N SER A 17 5.58 -0.07 5.93
CA SER A 17 6.84 -0.65 6.39
C SER A 17 7.19 -1.93 5.63
N ALA A 18 6.24 -2.86 5.50
CA ALA A 18 6.41 -4.10 4.74
C ALA A 18 6.74 -3.83 3.27
N THR A 19 5.99 -2.93 2.61
CA THR A 19 6.25 -2.56 1.21
C THR A 19 7.63 -1.94 1.05
N LYS A 20 8.06 -1.03 1.95
CA LYS A 20 9.41 -0.45 1.91
C LYS A 20 10.50 -1.51 2.09
N TYR A 21 10.30 -2.45 3.00
CA TYR A 21 11.25 -3.54 3.23
C TYR A 21 11.35 -4.47 2.02
N LEU A 22 10.21 -4.98 1.53
CA LEU A 22 10.13 -5.88 0.38
C LEU A 22 10.67 -5.23 -0.89
N ALA A 23 10.30 -3.97 -1.17
CA ALA A 23 10.77 -3.25 -2.34
C ALA A 23 12.30 -3.14 -2.40
N LYS A 24 12.95 -2.92 -1.24
CA LYS A 24 14.40 -2.88 -1.13
C LYS A 24 15.02 -4.27 -1.23
N LYS A 25 14.46 -5.25 -0.53
CA LYS A 25 14.98 -6.63 -0.46
C LYS A 25 14.94 -7.32 -1.83
N LEU A 26 13.81 -7.19 -2.53
CA LEU A 26 13.54 -7.86 -3.80
C LEU A 26 13.87 -6.99 -5.02
N LYS A 27 14.68 -5.93 -4.86
CA LYS A 27 14.96 -4.94 -5.92
C LYS A 27 15.57 -5.54 -7.20
N LYS A 28 16.28 -6.66 -7.08
CA LYS A 28 16.94 -7.37 -8.19
C LYS A 28 16.14 -8.55 -8.72
N GLU A 29 14.99 -8.84 -8.11
CA GLU A 29 14.12 -9.96 -8.48
C GLU A 29 13.00 -9.46 -9.39
N ASP A 30 12.43 -10.36 -10.19
CA ASP A 30 11.30 -10.04 -11.06
C ASP A 30 9.98 -10.09 -10.26
N VAL A 31 9.82 -9.10 -9.37
CA VAL A 31 8.67 -8.97 -8.47
C VAL A 31 7.96 -7.65 -8.69
N THR A 32 6.63 -7.66 -8.67
CA THR A 32 5.80 -6.46 -8.53
C THR A 32 5.04 -6.51 -7.22
N ILE A 33 5.18 -5.43 -6.43
CA ILE A 33 4.49 -5.26 -5.16
C ILE A 33 3.38 -4.24 -5.38
N THR A 34 2.13 -4.67 -5.33
CA THR A 34 0.96 -3.80 -5.45
C THR A 34 0.47 -3.43 -4.05
N LEU A 35 0.66 -2.17 -3.66
CA LEU A 35 0.12 -1.63 -2.40
C LEU A 35 -1.23 -0.98 -2.69
N ILE A 36 -2.28 -1.53 -2.09
CA ILE A 36 -3.67 -1.08 -2.27
C ILE A 36 -4.13 -0.40 -0.98
N ASP A 37 -4.58 0.85 -1.08
CA ASP A 37 -5.27 1.53 0.02
C ASP A 37 -6.43 2.36 -0.51
N ARG A 38 -7.43 2.62 0.34
CA ARG A 38 -8.59 3.45 -0.02
C ARG A 38 -8.22 4.93 -0.18
N HIS A 39 -7.07 5.35 0.33
CA HIS A 39 -6.51 6.70 0.24
C HIS A 39 -5.17 6.68 -0.49
N SER A 40 -4.83 7.78 -1.17
CA SER A 40 -3.53 7.95 -1.84
C SER A 40 -2.40 8.34 -0.88
N TYR A 41 -2.66 8.33 0.43
CA TYR A 41 -1.75 8.77 1.47
C TYR A 41 -1.72 7.81 2.66
N HIS A 42 -0.57 7.75 3.33
CA HIS A 42 -0.40 7.14 4.64
C HIS A 42 -0.77 8.15 5.73
N THR A 43 -1.59 7.75 6.70
CA THR A 43 -1.90 8.59 7.87
C THR A 43 -1.04 8.16 9.06
N MET A 44 -0.37 9.11 9.70
CA MET A 44 0.29 8.89 11.00
C MET A 44 -0.79 8.75 12.08
N MET A 45 -1.30 7.54 12.26
CA MET A 45 -2.43 7.30 13.18
C MET A 45 -2.10 7.67 14.63
N THR A 46 -0.82 7.68 15.02
CA THR A 46 -0.39 8.13 16.36
C THR A 46 -0.72 9.60 16.62
N GLU A 47 -0.76 10.42 15.58
CA GLU A 47 -0.96 11.88 15.65
C GLU A 47 -2.43 12.29 15.50
N LEU A 48 -3.38 11.34 15.43
CA LEU A 48 -4.80 11.66 15.25
C LEU A 48 -5.38 12.51 16.38
N HIS A 49 -4.84 12.38 17.60
CA HIS A 49 -5.27 13.17 18.75
C HIS A 49 -4.93 14.67 18.60
N GLU A 50 -3.84 15.01 17.92
CA GLU A 50 -3.46 16.39 17.62
C GLU A 50 -4.46 17.03 16.64
N VAL A 51 -4.91 16.26 15.64
CA VAL A 51 -5.97 16.69 14.70
C VAL A 51 -7.31 16.85 15.41
N ALA A 52 -7.70 15.87 16.23
CA ALA A 52 -8.97 15.92 16.97
C ALA A 52 -9.03 17.10 17.94
N GLY A 53 -7.88 17.47 18.54
CA GLY A 53 -7.76 18.65 19.40
C GLY A 53 -7.61 19.98 18.65
N GLY A 54 -7.59 19.97 17.30
CA GLY A 54 -7.43 21.17 16.48
C GLY A 54 -6.03 21.81 16.54
N ARG A 55 -5.02 21.08 16.99
CA ARG A 55 -3.63 21.56 17.08
C ARG A 55 -2.94 21.57 15.73
N VAL A 56 -3.31 20.64 14.84
CA VAL A 56 -2.81 20.53 13.47
C VAL A 56 -3.93 20.19 12.50
N GLU A 57 -3.77 20.59 11.24
CA GLU A 57 -4.68 20.21 10.17
C GLU A 57 -4.53 18.73 9.79
N PRO A 58 -5.60 18.04 9.33
CA PRO A 58 -5.53 16.64 8.93
C PRO A 58 -4.42 16.32 7.92
N GLN A 59 -4.14 17.23 6.99
CA GLN A 59 -3.12 17.04 5.96
C GLN A 59 -1.69 17.04 6.54
N ALA A 60 -1.47 17.64 7.72
CA ALA A 60 -0.16 17.68 8.36
C ALA A 60 0.32 16.29 8.81
N ILE A 61 -0.59 15.34 8.97
CA ILE A 61 -0.30 13.96 9.39
C ILE A 61 -0.45 12.95 8.24
N GLN A 62 -0.63 13.42 7.01
CA GLN A 62 -0.80 12.61 5.81
C GLN A 62 0.47 12.66 4.94
N TYR A 63 0.90 11.50 4.48
CA TYR A 63 2.09 11.34 3.64
C TYR A 63 1.71 10.72 2.31
N ASP A 64 1.91 11.46 1.23
CA ASP A 64 1.61 11.00 -0.12
C ASP A 64 2.37 9.71 -0.46
N LEU A 65 1.64 8.68 -0.88
CA LEU A 65 2.23 7.37 -1.18
C LEU A 65 3.10 7.42 -2.44
N GLN A 66 2.75 8.24 -3.43
CA GLN A 66 3.57 8.37 -4.64
C GLN A 66 4.95 8.94 -4.29
N HIS A 67 4.99 9.95 -3.43
CA HIS A 67 6.24 10.52 -2.92
C HIS A 67 7.04 9.50 -2.10
N LEU A 68 6.38 8.75 -1.21
CA LEU A 68 7.04 7.72 -0.38
C LEU A 68 7.68 6.59 -1.19
N PHE A 69 7.10 6.25 -2.35
CA PHE A 69 7.55 5.15 -3.21
C PHE A 69 8.10 5.59 -4.57
N ALA A 70 8.36 6.88 -4.77
CA ALA A 70 8.80 7.46 -6.04
C ALA A 70 10.09 6.84 -6.64
N ARG A 71 10.94 6.23 -5.80
CA ARG A 71 12.22 5.63 -6.20
C ARG A 71 12.13 4.10 -6.35
N GLN A 72 10.97 3.51 -6.13
CA GLN A 72 10.75 2.06 -6.03
C GLN A 72 10.01 1.59 -7.28
N LYS A 73 10.78 1.28 -8.34
CA LYS A 73 10.24 0.87 -9.65
C LYS A 73 9.42 -0.43 -9.61
N ASN A 74 9.61 -1.25 -8.58
CA ASN A 74 8.89 -2.51 -8.36
C ASN A 74 7.64 -2.35 -7.48
N VAL A 75 7.25 -1.13 -7.12
CA VAL A 75 6.04 -0.86 -6.35
C VAL A 75 4.99 -0.22 -7.26
N GLN A 76 3.80 -0.81 -7.29
CA GLN A 76 2.61 -0.25 -7.90
C GLN A 76 1.67 0.22 -6.79
N LEU A 77 1.19 1.46 -6.90
CA LEU A 77 0.23 2.02 -5.97
C LEU A 77 -1.17 1.97 -6.58
N VAL A 78 -2.14 1.54 -5.78
CA VAL A 78 -3.56 1.49 -6.18
C VAL A 78 -4.36 2.20 -5.10
N THR A 79 -5.12 3.22 -5.51
CA THR A 79 -6.09 3.89 -4.64
C THR A 79 -7.47 3.31 -4.88
N ASP A 80 -7.83 2.28 -4.12
CA ASP A 80 -9.13 1.60 -4.21
C ASP A 80 -9.48 0.92 -2.89
N THR A 81 -10.76 0.69 -2.66
CA THR A 81 -11.28 -0.03 -1.49
C THR A 81 -11.29 -1.52 -1.77
N VAL A 82 -10.49 -2.29 -1.03
CA VAL A 82 -10.57 -3.76 -1.00
C VAL A 82 -11.92 -4.18 -0.39
N ILE A 83 -12.63 -5.07 -1.07
CA ILE A 83 -13.94 -5.60 -0.66
C ILE A 83 -13.91 -7.10 -0.35
N GLY A 84 -12.86 -7.81 -0.76
CA GLY A 84 -12.72 -9.23 -0.47
C GLY A 84 -11.39 -9.79 -0.96
N ILE A 85 -11.02 -10.95 -0.41
CA ILE A 85 -9.84 -11.70 -0.82
C ILE A 85 -10.28 -13.12 -1.12
N ASP A 86 -10.12 -13.53 -2.37
CA ASP A 86 -10.36 -14.88 -2.85
C ASP A 86 -9.04 -15.66 -2.81
N LYS A 87 -8.88 -16.53 -1.82
CA LYS A 87 -7.62 -17.27 -1.60
C LYS A 87 -7.47 -18.46 -2.55
N GLU A 88 -8.57 -19.03 -3.01
CA GLU A 88 -8.55 -20.17 -3.93
C GLU A 88 -8.11 -19.70 -5.32
N GLN A 89 -8.67 -18.59 -5.79
CA GLN A 89 -8.29 -17.98 -7.06
C GLN A 89 -7.06 -17.08 -6.96
N LYS A 90 -6.59 -16.81 -5.73
CA LYS A 90 -5.52 -15.87 -5.40
C LYS A 90 -5.73 -14.47 -6.00
N ILE A 91 -6.90 -13.89 -5.73
CA ILE A 91 -7.29 -12.56 -6.20
C ILE A 91 -7.73 -11.69 -5.03
N VAL A 92 -7.20 -10.48 -4.96
CA VAL A 92 -7.76 -9.39 -4.13
C VAL A 92 -8.79 -8.63 -4.95
N LYS A 93 -10.04 -8.58 -4.49
CA LYS A 93 -11.13 -7.85 -5.13
C LYS A 93 -11.26 -6.46 -4.51
N THR A 94 -11.33 -5.45 -5.35
CA THR A 94 -11.58 -4.06 -4.96
C THR A 94 -12.90 -3.57 -5.56
N LYS A 95 -13.32 -2.34 -5.26
CA LYS A 95 -14.55 -1.78 -5.86
C LYS A 95 -14.43 -1.55 -7.36
N LEU A 96 -13.24 -1.22 -7.86
CA LEU A 96 -13.00 -0.84 -9.25
C LEU A 96 -12.18 -1.88 -10.02
N GLY A 97 -11.71 -2.94 -9.38
CA GLY A 97 -10.79 -3.89 -10.01
C GLY A 97 -10.57 -5.20 -9.26
N SER A 98 -9.62 -5.97 -9.75
CA SER A 98 -9.19 -7.25 -9.18
C SER A 98 -7.71 -7.44 -9.45
N TYR A 99 -6.97 -7.89 -8.44
CA TYR A 99 -5.52 -7.96 -8.45
C TYR A 99 -5.08 -9.39 -8.10
N PRO A 100 -4.46 -10.13 -9.04
CA PRO A 100 -3.92 -11.45 -8.76
C PRO A 100 -2.70 -11.33 -7.84
N PHE A 101 -2.50 -12.31 -6.97
CA PHE A 101 -1.35 -12.36 -6.08
C PHE A 101 -0.75 -13.77 -5.99
N ASP A 102 0.54 -13.82 -5.72
CA ASP A 102 1.26 -15.03 -5.32
C ASP A 102 1.52 -15.02 -3.81
N GLN A 103 1.69 -13.82 -3.23
CA GLN A 103 1.84 -13.56 -1.80
C GLN A 103 1.08 -12.32 -1.35
#